data_AF-A0A962THM3-F1
#
_entry.id   AF-A0A962THM3-F1
#
_cell.length_a   1.000
_cell.length_b   1.000
_cell.length_c   1.000
_cell.angle_alpha   90.00
_cell.angle_beta   90.00
_cell.angle_gamma   90.00
#
_symmetry.space_group_name_H-M   'P 1'
#
loop_
_entity.id
_entity.type
_entity.pdbx_description
1 polymer ?
#
loop_
_entity_poly.entity_id
_entity_poly.type
_entity_poly.pdbx_seq_one_letter_code
_entity_poly.pdbx_strand_id
1 'polypeptide(L)' 'IADILEGAYPGAPVPAEPLAGVAEETATYVRASPAALAKKIKQLEQAMYRHARDLEFEEAAKLRDEIQRIRDLALF' A
#
# COMPACT_ATOMS: atom_id res chain seq x y z
N ILE A 1 -0.52 -5.98 -26.03
CA ILE A 1 0.34 -5.23 -26.98
C ILE A 1 -0.32 -3.87 -27.17
N ALA A 2 0.51 -2.81 -27.15
CA ALA A 2 0.21 -1.36 -27.18
C ALA A 2 -0.34 -0.83 -25.84
N ASP A 3 0.41 -0.15 -24.97
CA ASP A 3 1.51 0.83 -25.08
C ASP A 3 1.09 2.21 -25.62
N ILE A 4 1.38 3.21 -24.76
CA ILE A 4 1.60 4.66 -24.95
C ILE A 4 0.56 5.50 -25.71
N LEU A 5 0.14 6.61 -25.09
CA LEU A 5 0.29 7.99 -25.59
C LEU A 5 -0.80 8.92 -25.04
N GLU A 6 -0.32 9.94 -24.32
CA GLU A 6 -0.60 11.34 -24.66
C GLU A 6 -2.08 11.78 -24.62
N GLY A 7 -2.46 12.35 -23.48
CA GLY A 7 -3.71 13.04 -23.31
C GLY A 7 -3.54 14.23 -22.39
N ALA A 8 -2.78 15.24 -22.83
CA ALA A 8 -2.90 16.58 -22.28
C ALA A 8 -4.32 17.09 -22.54
N TYR A 9 -5.16 17.11 -21.51
CA TYR A 9 -6.36 17.95 -21.47
C TYR A 9 -6.30 18.84 -20.24
N PRO A 10 -6.25 20.18 -20.40
CA PRO A 10 -6.46 21.10 -19.31
C PRO A 10 -7.97 21.24 -19.08
N GLY A 11 -8.43 21.09 -17.85
CA GLY A 11 -9.73 21.66 -17.45
C GLY A 11 -10.86 20.72 -17.07
N ALA A 12 -10.59 19.65 -16.32
CA ALA A 12 -11.63 19.03 -15.50
C ALA A 12 -11.10 18.80 -14.08
N PRO A 13 -11.71 19.37 -13.03
CA PRO A 13 -11.36 19.01 -11.66
C PRO A 13 -11.85 17.57 -11.46
N VAL A 14 -10.92 16.63 -11.47
CA VAL A 14 -11.17 15.31 -10.90
C VAL A 14 -11.58 15.52 -9.43
N PRO A 15 -12.75 15.02 -8.99
CA PRO A 15 -13.06 15.04 -7.57
C PRO A 15 -12.02 14.13 -6.91
N ALA A 16 -11.07 14.75 -6.21
CA ALA A 16 -10.13 14.03 -5.36
C ALA A 16 -10.96 13.33 -4.29
N GLU A 17 -11.22 12.05 -4.48
CA GLU A 17 -11.68 11.18 -3.41
C GLU A 17 -10.72 11.33 -2.22
N PRO A 18 -11.23 11.34 -0.98
CA PRO A 18 -10.49 11.87 0.15
C PRO A 18 -9.31 10.96 0.48
N LEU A 19 -8.12 11.32 -0.02
CA LEU A 19 -6.83 10.82 0.43
C LEU A 19 -6.57 11.08 1.93
N ALA A 20 -7.47 11.79 2.63
CA ALA A 20 -7.34 12.15 4.03
C ALA A 20 -7.15 10.92 4.95
N GLY A 21 -7.86 9.81 4.71
CA GLY A 21 -7.69 8.60 5.52
C GLY A 21 -6.32 7.93 5.33
N VAL A 22 -5.82 7.93 4.10
CA VAL A 22 -4.49 7.41 3.78
C VAL A 22 -3.40 8.33 4.35
N ALA A 23 -3.61 9.65 4.33
CA ALA A 23 -2.67 10.63 4.88
C ALA A 23 -2.44 10.47 6.39
N GLU A 24 -3.47 10.13 7.17
CA GLU A 24 -3.32 9.89 8.62
C GLU A 24 -2.61 8.57 8.94
N GLU A 25 -2.93 7.50 8.20
CA GLU A 25 -2.27 6.20 8.36
C GLU A 25 -0.79 6.31 7.97
N THR A 26 -0.52 6.93 6.82
CA THR A 26 0.84 7.20 6.34
C THR A 26 1.64 8.08 7.29
N ALA A 27 1.04 9.12 7.88
CA ALA A 27 1.71 9.94 8.91
C ALA A 27 2.12 9.12 10.14
N THR A 28 1.32 8.12 10.53
CA THR A 28 1.65 7.21 11.64
C THR A 28 2.84 6.32 11.30
N TYR A 29 2.92 5.83 10.06
CA TYR A 29 4.05 5.02 9.57
C TYR A 29 5.32 5.85 9.33
N VAL A 30 5.20 7.07 8.80
CA VAL A 30 6.33 8.00 8.58
C VAL A 30 6.97 8.43 9.90
N ARG A 31 6.18 8.50 10.99
CA ARG A 31 6.72 8.76 12.35
C ARG A 31 7.38 7.54 12.99
N ALA A 32 7.19 6.35 12.42
CA ALA A 32 7.81 5.13 12.91
C ALA A 32 9.25 4.99 12.39
N SER A 33 10.16 4.53 13.24
CA SER A 33 11.53 4.21 12.82
C SER A 33 11.53 3.15 11.70
N PRO A 34 12.49 3.19 10.74
CA PRO A 34 12.65 2.14 9.74
C PRO A 34 12.68 0.72 10.33
N ALA A 35 13.24 0.56 11.54
CA ALA A 35 13.25 -0.72 12.26
C ALA A 35 11.85 -1.19 12.68
N ALA A 36 10.96 -0.28 13.04
CA ALA A 36 9.57 -0.58 13.39
C ALA A 36 8.76 -0.98 12.14
N LEU A 37 8.96 -0.29 11.01
CA LEU A 37 8.34 -0.64 9.73
C LEU A 37 8.79 -2.03 9.25
N ALA A 38 10.09 -2.33 9.32
CA ALA A 38 10.61 -3.66 8.99
C ALA A 38 10.02 -4.77 9.87
N LYS A 39 9.82 -4.50 11.18
CA LYS A 39 9.17 -5.46 12.09
C LYS A 39 7.70 -5.69 11.71
N LYS A 40 6.96 -4.63 11.37
CA LYS A 40 5.57 -4.72 10.94
C LYS A 40 5.43 -5.49 9.62
N ILE A 41 6.28 -5.22 8.63
CA ILE A 41 6.34 -5.97 7.37
C ILE A 41 6.52 -7.47 7.63
N LYS A 42 7.47 -7.86 8.49
CA LYS A 42 7.68 -9.28 8.84
C LYS A 42 6.45 -9.92 9.48
N GLN A 43 5.71 -9.19 10.31
CA GLN A 43 4.47 -9.69 10.92
C GLN A 43 3.37 -9.90 9.88
N LEU A 44 3.19 -8.95 8.96
CA LEU A 44 2.23 -9.04 7.87
C LEU A 44 2.60 -10.18 6.91
N GLU A 45 3.89 -10.37 6.59
CA GLU A 45 4.35 -11.48 5.76
C GLU A 45 4.02 -12.83 6.40
N GLN A 46 4.25 -12.99 7.71
CA GLN A 46 3.88 -14.22 8.42
C GLN A 46 2.37 -14.49 8.39
N ALA A 47 1.54 -13.46 8.57
CA ALA A 47 0.10 -13.58 8.46
C ALA A 47 -0.33 -13.96 7.03
N MET A 48 0.22 -13.29 6.03
CA MET A 48 -0.05 -13.55 4.60
C MET A 48 0.27 -15.01 4.25
N TYR A 49 1.41 -15.54 4.71
CA TYR A 49 1.77 -16.94 4.48
C TYR A 49 0.84 -17.92 5.18
N ARG A 50 0.28 -17.55 6.34
CA ARG A 50 -0.73 -18.37 7.03
C ARG A 50 -2.01 -18.42 6.21
N HIS A 51 -2.57 -17.27 5.84
CA HIS A 51 -3.77 -17.20 5.00
C HIS A 51 -3.58 -17.92 3.66
N ALA A 52 -2.40 -17.80 3.04
CA ALA A 52 -2.09 -18.53 1.81
C ALA A 52 -2.06 -20.07 2.00
N ARG A 53 -1.62 -20.57 3.16
CA ARG A 53 -1.66 -22.00 3.50
C ARG A 53 -3.08 -22.49 3.77
N ASP A 54 -3.89 -21.64 4.38
CA ASP A 54 -5.29 -21.92 4.69
C ASP A 54 -6.22 -21.71 3.47
N LEU A 55 -5.65 -21.41 2.29
CA LEU A 55 -6.34 -21.12 1.02
C LEU A 55 -7.23 -19.86 1.06
N GLU A 56 -6.97 -18.98 2.02
CA GLU A 56 -7.63 -17.68 2.19
C GLU A 56 -6.94 -16.61 1.33
N PHE A 57 -7.03 -16.78 0.01
CA PHE A 57 -6.31 -15.94 -0.94
C PHE A 57 -6.74 -14.47 -0.93
N GLU A 58 -7.99 -14.17 -0.59
CA GLU A 58 -8.48 -12.79 -0.49
C GLU A 58 -7.78 -12.03 0.65
N GLU A 59 -7.66 -12.65 1.82
CA GLU A 59 -6.96 -12.06 2.97
C GLU A 59 -5.45 -11.99 2.73
N ALA A 60 -4.87 -13.02 2.11
CA ALA A 60 -3.47 -12.97 1.69
C ALA A 60 -3.20 -11.83 0.69
N ALA A 61 -4.12 -11.55 -0.24
CA ALA A 61 -4.00 -10.44 -1.19
C ALA A 61 -4.05 -9.08 -0.47
N LYS A 62 -5.00 -8.89 0.48
CA LYS A 62 -5.09 -7.66 1.29
C LYS A 62 -3.80 -7.38 2.05
N LEU A 63 -3.22 -8.42 2.67
CA LEU A 63 -1.96 -8.29 3.41
C LEU A 63 -0.77 -7.99 2.50
N ARG A 64 -0.74 -8.55 1.28
CA ARG A 64 0.28 -8.22 0.28
C ARG A 64 0.22 -6.73 -0.10
N ASP A 65 -0.96 -6.19 -0.32
CA ASP A 65 -1.15 -4.79 -0.68
C ASP A 65 -0.72 -3.87 0.49
N GLU A 66 -1.02 -4.25 1.73
CA GLU A 66 -0.58 -3.52 2.92
C GLU A 66 0.95 -3.52 3.07
N ILE A 67 1.61 -4.67 2.82
CA ILE A 67 3.08 -4.76 2.80
C ILE A 67 3.67 -3.82 1.74
N GLN A 68 3.07 -3.76 0.56
CA GLN A 68 3.53 -2.86 -0.51
C GLN A 68 3.40 -1.39 -0.10
N ARG A 69 2.24 -0.99 0.45
CA ARG A 69 2.05 0.39 0.96
C ARG A 69 3.11 0.78 1.98
N ILE A 70 3.41 -0.10 2.95
CA ILE A 70 4.43 0.20 3.97
C ILE A 70 5.83 0.29 3.36
N ARG A 71 6.16 -0.54 2.36
CA ARG A 71 7.44 -0.48 1.65
C ARG A 71 7.59 0.80 0.85
N ASP A 72 6.53 1.24 0.17
CA ASP A 72 6.53 2.47 -0.60
C ASP A 72 6.73 3.68 0.33
N LEU A 73 6.08 3.69 1.50
CA LEU A 73 6.28 4.73 2.51
C LEU A 73 7.68 4.74 3.12
N ALA A 74 8.35 3.59 3.19
CA ALA A 74 9.71 3.49 3.71
C ALA A 74 10.80 3.90 2.69
N LEU A 75 10.44 3.99 1.40
CA LEU A 75 11.33 4.40 0.30
C LEU A 75 11.27 5.91 0.01
N PHE A 76 10.36 6.64 0.66
CA PHE A 76 10.24 8.10 0.64
C PHE A 76 10.80 8.73 1.93
#